data_AF-E0UUG4-F1
#
_entry.id   AF-E0UUG4-F1
#
_cell.length_a   1.000
_cell.length_b   1.000
_cell.length_c   1.000
_cell.angle_alpha   90.00
_cell.angle_beta   90.00
_cell.angle_gamma   90.00
#
_symmetry.space_group_name_H-M   'P 1'
#
loop_
_entity.id
_entity.type
_entity.pdbx_description
1 polymer ?
#
loop_
_entity_poly.entity_id
_entity_poly.type
_entity_poly.pdbx_seq_one_letter_code
_entity_poly.pdbx_strand_id
1 'polypeptide(L)'
;MNKQETINAIEHAREAHIEQMAKVKSLIEGRHVDNLTPVSKMKCEFGQWLYGDKERVKSILGVQFYENLDMIHEAWHIQYAKIHTIFVHEKGEGLFSKIFGIHKINALELEKAKVYYKDLEQATKDLLRVLDASQRRVQALSASKFH
;
A
#
# COMPACT_ATOMS: atom_id res chain seq x y z
N MET A 1 4.80 17.64 11.83
CA MET A 1 3.76 16.63 12.07
C MET A 1 3.27 16.70 13.51
N ASN A 2 1.99 17.02 13.69
CA ASN A 2 1.27 16.98 14.97
C ASN A 2 0.53 15.64 15.17
N LYS A 3 -0.05 15.44 16.37
CA LYS A 3 -0.74 14.19 16.73
C LYS A 3 -1.90 13.83 15.78
N GLN A 4 -2.72 14.80 15.42
CA GLN A 4 -3.86 14.57 14.53
C GLN A 4 -3.39 14.23 13.11
N GLU A 5 -2.36 14.91 12.61
CA GLU A 5 -1.74 14.59 11.31
C GLU A 5 -1.21 13.15 11.27
N THR A 6 -0.58 12.68 12.35
CA THR A 6 -0.12 11.28 12.46
C THR A 6 -1.29 10.29 12.44
N ILE A 7 -2.37 10.57 13.18
CA ILE A 7 -3.56 9.71 13.22
C ILE A 7 -4.21 9.64 11.84
N ASN A 8 -4.44 10.80 11.21
CA ASN A 8 -5.06 10.89 9.89
C ASN A 8 -4.22 10.14 8.84
N ALA A 9 -2.89 10.25 8.88
CA ALA A 9 -2.03 9.52 7.95
C ALA A 9 -2.18 7.98 8.09
N ILE A 10 -2.34 7.47 9.32
CA ILE A 10 -2.56 6.04 9.58
C ILE A 10 -3.96 5.62 9.10
N GLU A 11 -4.99 6.44 9.35
CA GLU A 11 -6.37 6.17 8.91
C GLU A 11 -6.48 6.19 7.38
N HIS A 12 -5.93 7.19 6.71
CA HIS A 12 -5.89 7.25 5.25
C HIS A 12 -5.12 6.08 4.64
N ALA A 13 -4.01 5.66 5.27
CA ALA A 13 -3.30 4.47 4.84
C ALA A 13 -4.19 3.23 4.89
N ARG A 14 -4.95 3.07 5.98
CA ARG A 14 -5.90 1.96 6.13
C ARG A 14 -6.92 1.93 5.00
N GLU A 15 -7.55 3.07 4.72
CA GLU A 15 -8.55 3.22 3.66
C GLU A 15 -7.97 2.96 2.27
N ALA A 16 -6.81 3.57 1.97
CA ALA A 16 -6.15 3.43 0.67
C ALA A 16 -5.78 1.98 0.35
N HIS A 17 -5.29 1.20 1.32
CA HIS A 17 -4.95 -0.21 1.08
C HIS A 17 -6.21 -1.08 0.93
N ILE A 18 -7.30 -0.78 1.64
CA ILE A 18 -8.60 -1.47 1.46
C ILE A 18 -9.18 -1.17 0.08
N GLU A 19 -9.17 0.10 -0.33
CA GLU A 19 -9.63 0.50 -1.67
C GLU A 19 -8.80 -0.19 -2.75
N GLN A 20 -7.48 -0.25 -2.57
CA GLN A 20 -6.60 -0.91 -3.52
C GLN A 20 -6.88 -2.42 -3.62
N MET A 21 -7.27 -3.09 -2.53
CA MET A 21 -7.74 -4.49 -2.61
C MET A 21 -9.00 -4.64 -3.47
N ALA A 22 -9.97 -3.73 -3.33
CA ALA A 22 -11.18 -3.73 -4.15
C ALA A 22 -10.88 -3.47 -5.64
N LYS A 23 -9.91 -2.59 -5.92
CA LYS A 23 -9.37 -2.32 -7.26
C LYS A 23 -8.74 -3.58 -7.85
N VAL A 24 -7.84 -4.24 -7.12
CA VAL A 24 -7.20 -5.48 -7.58
C VAL A 24 -8.22 -6.59 -7.84
N LYS A 25 -9.22 -6.75 -6.97
CA LYS A 25 -10.31 -7.71 -7.20
C LYS A 25 -11.08 -7.40 -8.49
N SER A 26 -11.34 -6.12 -8.76
CA SER A 26 -12.00 -5.69 -9.99
C SER A 26 -11.18 -6.00 -11.24
N LEU A 27 -9.85 -5.84 -11.18
CA LEU A 27 -8.95 -6.26 -12.26
C LEU A 27 -9.04 -7.77 -12.54
N ILE A 28 -9.02 -8.59 -11.49
CA ILE A 28 -9.15 -10.06 -11.60
C ILE A 28 -10.51 -10.46 -12.20
N GLU A 29 -11.57 -9.68 -11.92
CA GLU A 29 -12.90 -9.86 -12.50
C GLU A 29 -13.03 -9.28 -13.92
N GLY A 30 -11.93 -8.82 -14.52
CA GLY A 30 -11.87 -8.34 -15.90
C GLY A 30 -12.40 -6.92 -16.10
N ARG A 31 -12.59 -6.15 -15.01
CA ARG A 31 -13.01 -4.75 -15.10
C ARG A 31 -11.82 -3.82 -15.25
N HIS A 32 -12.03 -2.74 -16.00
CA HIS A 32 -11.07 -1.64 -16.08
C HIS A 32 -11.01 -0.90 -14.73
N VAL A 33 -9.80 -0.53 -14.32
CA VAL A 33 -9.54 0.21 -13.08
C VAL A 33 -8.43 1.21 -13.33
N ASP A 34 -8.67 2.46 -12.94
CA ASP A 34 -7.68 3.54 -12.98
C ASP A 34 -7.11 3.83 -11.59
N ASN A 35 -6.05 4.66 -11.55
CA ASN A 35 -5.48 5.20 -10.31
C ASN A 35 -5.11 4.12 -9.30
N LEU A 36 -4.41 3.10 -9.78
CA LEU A 36 -3.80 2.06 -8.96
C LEU A 36 -2.68 2.66 -8.10
N THR A 37 -2.53 2.15 -6.88
CA THR A 37 -1.40 2.50 -6.00
C THR A 37 -0.06 2.24 -6.72
N PRO A 38 0.93 3.14 -6.60
CA PRO A 38 2.27 2.90 -7.16
C PRO A 38 2.89 1.61 -6.63
N VAL A 39 3.60 0.86 -7.50
CA VAL A 39 4.27 -0.39 -7.10
C VAL A 39 5.36 -0.16 -6.05
N SER A 40 6.07 0.96 -6.13
CA SER A 40 7.11 1.31 -5.16
C SER A 40 6.48 1.71 -3.83
N LYS A 41 6.89 1.04 -2.74
CA LYS A 41 6.49 1.36 -1.37
C LYS A 41 6.77 2.80 -0.97
N MET A 42 7.74 3.46 -1.59
CA MET A 42 8.08 4.86 -1.27
C MET A 42 7.23 5.87 -2.04
N LYS A 43 6.50 5.44 -3.07
CA LYS A 43 5.72 6.33 -3.94
C LYS A 43 4.23 6.33 -3.63
N CYS A 44 3.72 5.37 -2.87
CA CYS A 44 2.35 5.44 -2.35
C CYS A 44 2.23 6.56 -1.29
N GLU A 45 1.03 7.11 -1.09
CA GLU A 45 0.80 8.23 -0.16
C GLU A 45 1.29 7.90 1.26
N PHE A 46 0.97 6.71 1.75
CA PHE A 46 1.44 6.24 3.04
C PHE A 46 2.97 6.12 3.10
N GLY A 47 3.61 5.64 2.03
CA GLY A 47 5.06 5.57 1.92
C GLY A 47 5.72 6.95 1.93
N GLN A 48 5.18 7.90 1.19
CA GLN A 48 5.67 9.27 1.19
C GLN A 48 5.64 9.87 2.60
N TRP A 49 4.57 9.59 3.36
CA TRP A 49 4.49 9.98 4.77
C TRP A 49 5.49 9.21 5.66
N LEU A 50 5.52 7.88 5.58
CA LEU A 50 6.32 7.00 6.45
C LEU A 50 7.83 7.24 6.29
N TYR A 51 8.27 7.48 5.06
CA TYR A 51 9.69 7.62 4.71
C TYR A 51 10.15 9.07 4.52
N GLY A 52 9.23 10.01 4.30
CA GLY A 52 9.56 11.42 4.04
C GLY A 52 10.26 12.11 5.22
N ASP A 53 9.79 11.84 6.44
CA ASP A 53 10.45 12.25 7.68
C ASP A 53 10.63 11.04 8.60
N LYS A 54 11.42 10.08 8.12
CA LYS A 54 11.65 8.79 8.76
C LYS A 54 12.02 8.92 10.24
N GLU A 55 12.94 9.81 10.58
CA GLU A 55 13.42 9.96 11.95
C GLU A 55 12.32 10.50 12.88
N ARG A 56 11.51 11.45 12.41
CA ARG A 56 10.36 11.94 13.19
C ARG A 56 9.31 10.86 13.37
N VAL A 57 8.94 10.14 12.31
CA VAL A 57 7.93 9.06 12.39
C VAL A 57 8.45 7.94 13.30
N LYS A 58 9.72 7.54 13.18
CA LYS A 58 10.36 6.55 14.04
C LYS A 58 10.42 6.99 15.51
N SER A 59 10.64 8.28 15.79
CA SER A 59 10.62 8.82 17.15
C SER A 59 9.23 8.81 17.80
N ILE A 60 8.17 9.07 17.00
CA ILE A 60 6.77 9.05 17.46
C ILE A 60 6.30 7.61 17.69
N LEU A 61 6.43 6.76 16.67
CA LEU A 61 6.01 5.37 16.76
C LEU A 61 6.91 4.55 17.70
N GLY A 62 8.15 4.95 17.88
CA GLY A 62 9.17 4.12 18.50
C GLY A 62 9.71 3.08 17.52
N VAL A 63 10.97 2.70 17.73
CA VAL A 63 11.77 1.84 16.84
C VAL A 63 11.03 0.56 16.46
N GLN A 64 10.51 -0.17 17.44
CA GLN A 64 9.85 -1.45 17.22
C GLN A 64 8.59 -1.36 16.35
N PHE A 65 7.75 -0.34 16.55
CA PHE A 65 6.53 -0.15 15.76
C PHE A 65 6.87 0.30 14.35
N TYR A 66 7.82 1.22 14.21
CA TYR A 66 8.28 1.69 12.91
C TYR A 66 8.85 0.53 12.06
N GLU A 67 9.75 -0.28 12.62
CA GLU A 67 10.40 -1.36 11.88
C GLU A 67 9.41 -2.47 11.49
N ASN A 68 8.47 -2.79 12.37
CA ASN A 68 7.40 -3.73 12.04
C ASN A 68 6.48 -3.19 10.93
N LEU A 69 6.13 -1.91 11.00
CA LEU A 69 5.29 -1.26 10.00
C LEU A 69 5.97 -1.20 8.63
N ASP A 70 7.27 -0.85 8.58
CA ASP A 70 8.07 -0.84 7.35
C ASP A 70 8.18 -2.24 6.72
N MET A 71 8.47 -3.25 7.53
CA MET A 71 8.59 -4.64 7.08
C MET A 71 7.27 -5.15 6.48
N ILE A 72 6.14 -4.94 7.16
CA ILE A 72 4.83 -5.40 6.68
C ILE A 72 4.36 -4.60 5.47
N HIS A 73 4.63 -3.29 5.42
CA HIS A 73 4.35 -2.45 4.26
C HIS A 73 5.13 -2.90 3.02
N GLU A 74 6.42 -3.23 3.19
CA GLU A 74 7.23 -3.80 2.11
C GLU A 74 6.70 -5.15 1.64
N ALA A 75 6.36 -6.05 2.57
CA ALA A 75 5.78 -7.35 2.24
C ALA A 75 4.48 -7.21 1.42
N TRP A 76 3.64 -6.23 1.78
CA TRP A 76 2.42 -5.91 1.02
C TRP A 76 2.75 -5.48 -0.41
N HIS A 77 3.69 -4.53 -0.59
CA HIS A 77 4.10 -4.04 -1.90
C HIS A 77 4.74 -5.13 -2.77
N ILE A 78 5.48 -6.07 -2.17
CA ILE A 78 6.04 -7.23 -2.89
C ILE A 78 4.94 -8.11 -3.48
N GLN A 79 3.88 -8.42 -2.72
CA GLN A 79 2.77 -9.21 -3.25
C GLN A 79 1.98 -8.43 -4.29
N TYR A 80 1.74 -7.14 -4.03
CA TYR A 80 1.03 -6.27 -4.96
C TYR A 80 1.76 -6.14 -6.29
N ALA A 81 3.09 -6.02 -6.29
CA ALA A 81 3.91 -5.94 -7.49
C ALA A 81 3.71 -7.16 -8.41
N LYS A 82 3.61 -8.37 -7.84
CA LYS A 82 3.38 -9.60 -8.61
C LYS A 82 2.07 -9.56 -9.39
N ILE A 83 1.03 -9.01 -8.78
CA ILE A 83 -0.27 -8.84 -9.42
C ILE A 83 -0.20 -7.71 -10.46
N HIS A 84 0.37 -6.57 -10.09
CA HIS A 84 0.50 -5.42 -10.98
C HIS A 84 1.19 -5.79 -12.30
N THR A 85 2.27 -6.58 -12.27
CA THR A 85 2.99 -7.05 -13.47
C THR A 85 2.11 -7.86 -14.43
N ILE A 86 1.06 -8.53 -13.95
CA ILE A 86 0.13 -9.31 -14.79
C ILE A 86 -0.85 -8.38 -15.52
N PHE A 87 -1.35 -7.35 -14.84
CA PHE A 87 -2.42 -6.49 -15.35
C PHE A 87 -1.89 -5.21 -16.02
N VAL A 88 -0.68 -4.78 -15.68
CA VAL A 88 -0.07 -3.53 -16.13
C VAL A 88 1.28 -3.83 -16.76
N HIS A 89 1.33 -3.73 -18.08
CA HIS A 89 2.59 -3.70 -18.82
C HIS A 89 2.97 -2.26 -19.15
N GLU A 90 4.19 -1.86 -18.80
CA GLU A 90 4.81 -0.67 -19.38
C GLU A 90 5.03 -0.94 -20.87
N LYS A 91 4.18 -0.40 -21.75
CA LYS A 91 4.55 -0.25 -23.16
C LYS A 91 5.58 0.87 -23.24
N GLY A 92 6.70 0.56 -23.88
CA GLY A 92 7.93 1.33 -23.88
C GLY A 92 7.81 2.82 -24.21
N GLU A 93 8.88 3.51 -23.86
CA GLU A 93 9.20 4.91 -24.09
C GLU A 93 8.72 5.42 -25.46
N GLY A 94 7.60 6.12 -25.46
CA GLY A 94 7.06 6.85 -26.60
C GLY A 94 6.15 7.94 -26.08
N LEU A 95 6.48 9.20 -26.36
CA LEU A 95 5.96 10.43 -25.73
C LEU A 95 4.43 10.67 -25.83
N PHE A 96 3.61 9.71 -26.31
CA PHE A 96 2.16 9.92 -26.52
C PHE A 96 1.24 8.70 -26.38
N SER A 97 1.42 7.80 -25.39
CA SER A 97 0.35 6.81 -25.12
C SER A 97 0.16 6.43 -23.65
N LYS A 98 -0.53 7.29 -22.90
CA LYS A 98 -1.23 6.92 -21.66
C LYS A 98 -2.57 6.22 -21.98
N ILE A 99 -2.53 5.15 -22.75
CA ILE A 99 -3.67 4.24 -22.90
C ILE A 99 -3.24 2.92 -22.26
N PHE A 100 -3.73 2.68 -21.05
CA PHE A 100 -3.67 1.38 -20.40
C PHE A 100 -4.55 0.41 -21.19
N GLY A 101 -3.99 -0.16 -22.26
CA GLY A 101 -4.63 -1.26 -22.95
C GLY A 101 -4.52 -2.51 -22.09
N ILE A 102 -5.65 -3.03 -21.60
CA ILE A 102 -5.73 -4.35 -20.97
C ILE A 102 -5.18 -5.36 -21.99
N HIS A 103 -3.98 -5.89 -21.73
CA HIS A 103 -3.49 -7.05 -22.47
C HIS A 103 -4.49 -8.20 -22.25
N LYS A 104 -4.66 -9.07 -23.26
CA LYS A 104 -5.58 -10.19 -23.14
C LYS A 104 -4.95 -11.25 -22.22
N ILE A 105 -5.19 -11.09 -20.92
CA ILE A 105 -4.69 -11.99 -19.87
C ILE A 105 -5.14 -13.41 -20.18
N ASN A 106 -4.19 -14.34 -20.23
CA ASN A 106 -4.49 -15.74 -20.48
C ASN A 106 -4.98 -16.44 -19.19
N ALA A 107 -5.58 -17.62 -19.33
CA ALA A 107 -6.14 -18.35 -18.19
C ALA A 107 -5.10 -18.67 -17.11
N LEU A 108 -3.85 -18.98 -17.49
CA LEU A 108 -2.78 -19.28 -16.54
C LEU A 108 -2.36 -18.04 -15.74
N GLU A 109 -2.26 -16.88 -16.38
CA GLU A 109 -1.99 -15.60 -15.73
C GLU A 109 -3.10 -15.20 -14.76
N LEU A 110 -4.36 -15.42 -15.15
CA LEU A 110 -5.50 -15.17 -14.29
C LEU A 110 -5.49 -16.08 -13.04
N GLU A 111 -5.18 -17.36 -13.20
CA GLU A 111 -5.03 -18.28 -12.06
C GLU A 111 -3.86 -17.87 -11.14
N LYS A 112 -2.72 -17.44 -11.70
CA LYS A 112 -1.61 -16.88 -10.92
C LYS A 112 -2.04 -15.63 -10.13
N ALA A 113 -2.77 -14.72 -10.78
CA ALA A 113 -3.28 -13.51 -10.13
C ALA A 113 -4.20 -13.84 -8.93
N LYS A 114 -5.06 -14.85 -9.06
CA LYS A 114 -5.92 -15.32 -7.96
C LYS A 114 -5.11 -15.89 -6.79
N VAL A 115 -4.02 -16.60 -7.06
CA VAL A 115 -3.10 -17.11 -6.02
C VAL A 115 -2.42 -15.93 -5.32
N TYR A 116 -1.80 -15.02 -6.07
CA TYR A 116 -1.15 -13.84 -5.50
C TYR A 116 -2.12 -12.93 -4.74
N TYR A 117 -3.39 -12.87 -5.17
CA TYR A 117 -4.42 -12.12 -4.46
C TYR A 117 -4.68 -12.67 -3.05
N LYS A 118 -4.66 -14.00 -2.86
CA LYS A 118 -4.78 -14.60 -1.53
C LYS A 118 -3.60 -14.23 -0.62
N ASP A 119 -2.39 -14.21 -1.17
CA ASP A 119 -1.20 -13.77 -0.43
C ASP A 119 -1.29 -12.28 -0.07
N LEU A 120 -1.79 -11.46 -1.00
CA LEU A 120 -2.01 -10.03 -0.78
C LEU A 120 -3.12 -9.78 0.25
N GLU A 121 -4.18 -10.59 0.28
CA GLU A 121 -5.23 -10.53 1.31
C GLU A 121 -4.65 -10.78 2.71
N GLN A 122 -3.78 -11.77 2.84
CA GLN A 122 -3.12 -12.05 4.12
C GLN A 122 -2.19 -10.90 4.52
N ALA A 123 -1.33 -10.42 3.60
CA ALA A 123 -0.48 -9.26 3.85
C ALA A 123 -1.28 -8.01 4.22
N THR A 124 -2.45 -7.81 3.61
CA THR A 124 -3.35 -6.69 3.94
C THR A 124 -3.88 -6.82 5.36
N LYS A 125 -4.36 -8.00 5.77
CA LYS A 125 -4.82 -8.22 7.16
C LYS A 125 -3.72 -7.92 8.18
N ASP A 126 -2.50 -8.32 7.89
CA ASP A 126 -1.36 -8.08 8.76
C ASP A 126 -0.99 -6.58 8.81
N LEU A 127 -1.00 -5.90 7.66
CA LEU A 127 -0.79 -4.45 7.59
C LEU A 127 -1.84 -3.68 8.38
N LEU A 128 -3.12 -3.99 8.18
CA LEU A 128 -4.23 -3.35 8.91
C LEU A 128 -4.08 -3.54 10.43
N ARG A 129 -3.67 -4.73 10.89
CA ARG A 129 -3.44 -4.99 12.32
C ARG A 129 -2.31 -4.11 12.89
N VAL A 130 -1.22 -3.93 12.15
CA VAL A 130 -0.08 -3.10 12.58
C VAL A 130 -0.43 -1.61 12.53
N LEU A 131 -1.23 -1.17 11.54
CA LEU A 131 -1.77 0.19 11.49
C LEU A 131 -2.67 0.47 12.71
N ASP A 132 -3.61 -0.43 13.02
CA ASP A 132 -4.50 -0.29 14.20
C ASP A 132 -3.70 -0.25 15.52
N ALA A 133 -2.65 -1.06 15.64
CA ALA A 133 -1.76 -1.04 16.80
C ALA A 133 -0.97 0.29 16.88
N SER A 134 -0.48 0.80 15.75
CA SER A 134 0.25 2.06 15.66
C SER A 134 -0.66 3.26 16.00
N GLN A 135 -1.89 3.27 15.50
CA GLN A 135 -2.88 4.29 15.80
C GLN A 135 -3.21 4.34 17.29
N ARG A 136 -3.51 3.19 17.92
CA ARG A 136 -3.78 3.10 19.37
C ARG A 136 -2.61 3.63 20.19
N ARG A 137 -1.38 3.32 19.78
CA ARG A 137 -0.18 3.86 20.41
C ARG A 137 -0.13 5.39 20.29
N VAL A 138 -0.28 5.93 19.08
CA VAL A 138 -0.27 7.38 18.83
C VAL A 138 -1.35 8.09 19.65
N GLN A 139 -2.55 7.51 19.73
CA GLN A 139 -3.66 8.04 20.54
C GLN A 139 -3.31 8.09 22.04
N ALA A 140 -2.54 7.13 22.56
CA ALA A 140 -2.10 7.10 23.96
C ALA A 140 -0.95 8.07 24.28
N LEU A 141 -0.25 8.61 23.27
CA LEU A 141 0.85 9.56 23.49
C LEU A 141 0.33 10.96 23.86
N SER A 142 1.07 11.66 24.72
CA SER A 142 0.82 13.07 25.03
C SER A 142 1.14 13.96 23.84
N ALA A 143 0.46 15.11 23.72
CA ALA A 143 0.73 16.10 22.68
C ALA A 143 2.19 16.59 22.69
N SER A 144 2.84 16.59 23.86
CA SER A 144 4.26 16.96 24.02
C SER A 144 5.23 16.12 23.21
N LYS A 145 4.84 14.90 22.79
CA LYS A 145 5.66 14.04 21.93
C LYS A 145 5.70 14.52 20.47
N PHE A 146 4.83 15.47 20.10
CA PHE A 146 4.64 15.99 18.75
C PHE A 146 5.09 17.44 18.59
N HIS A 147 5.69 18.04 19.62
CA HIS A 147 6.38 19.33 19.54
C HIS A 147 7.84 19.18 19.13
#